data_AF-A0A370HMX2-F1
#
_entry.id   AF-A0A370HMX2-F1
#
_cell.length_a   1.000
_cell.length_b   1.000
_cell.length_c   1.000
_cell.angle_alpha   90.00
_cell.angle_beta   90.00
_cell.angle_gamma   90.00
#
_symmetry.space_group_name_H-M   'P 1'
#
loop_
_entity.id
_entity.type
_entity.pdbx_description
1 polymer ?
#
loop_
_entity_poly.entity_id
_entity_poly.type
_entity_poly.pdbx_seq_one_letter_code
_entity_poly.pdbx_strand_id
1 'polypeptide(L)'
;MARTGQPRLDELSPRAAAAAVRRQLDATDLRAFARSSPARLIAIGLLLLGLCVIAGVVTASAVSSRQHALDNLLDQAEPDANSAQHLYTSLSVADAAAGTAFISGGLEPKQVRDRYDQAVGEAAAELVTQSGSTGATDPDARLRSGIATELPVYTGLVETARANNREGHPVGAAYLSEASNLMQTRVLPTARELQEHRSAAIMATQRHHVRPPWSAIALPIIALAGLVIGQLYLARRWHRMLNPGLLLASAILLVLLAWTVIAGSLSAVSTMRGRDDGSVPTADLTESRILVQQARTAETLKLVRRDASGDYDHTYDATIAQLTSLLNRYPTHAPGSDDVGAARGALDRWREAHQRMNDALGRGDFLGAGAVAIGPGSTEAAASVDALDNALAEGIGKTRNTLRGNISDAARTLDVLAPGALILALLAAVGVLAGLWPRLREYR
;
A
#
# COMPACT_ATOMS: atom_id res chain seq x y z
N MET A 1 -35.13 80.01 -38.81
CA MET A 1 -36.29 79.11 -38.60
C MET A 1 -35.77 77.73 -38.20
N ALA A 2 -36.50 77.05 -37.32
CA ALA A 2 -36.01 76.16 -36.27
C ALA A 2 -35.23 74.89 -36.69
N ARG A 3 -34.16 74.60 -35.94
CA ARG A 3 -33.47 73.30 -35.82
C ARG A 3 -34.33 72.36 -34.96
N THR A 4 -34.66 71.17 -35.46
CA THR A 4 -35.16 70.06 -34.65
C THR A 4 -33.99 69.19 -34.20
N GLY A 5 -33.61 69.30 -32.92
CA GLY A 5 -32.58 68.48 -32.29
C GLY A 5 -33.10 67.09 -31.94
N GLN A 6 -32.30 66.06 -32.23
CA GLN A 6 -32.47 64.74 -31.63
C GLN A 6 -32.18 64.81 -30.12
N PRO A 7 -32.99 64.19 -29.25
CA PRO A 7 -32.76 64.23 -27.82
C PRO A 7 -31.53 63.39 -27.43
N ARG A 8 -30.72 63.92 -26.52
CA ARG A 8 -29.59 63.22 -25.89
C ARG A 8 -30.12 62.25 -24.83
N LEU A 9 -29.39 61.16 -24.62
CA LEU A 9 -29.75 60.01 -23.76
C LEU A 9 -29.89 60.34 -22.25
N ASP A 10 -29.64 61.59 -21.83
CA ASP A 10 -29.71 62.00 -20.42
C ASP A 10 -31.11 62.44 -19.96
N GLU A 11 -32.10 62.55 -20.87
CA GLU A 11 -33.46 63.03 -20.54
C GLU A 11 -34.52 61.92 -20.39
N LEU A 12 -34.14 60.64 -20.41
CA LEU A 12 -35.10 59.54 -20.29
C LEU A 12 -35.19 59.00 -18.85
N SER A 13 -36.41 58.97 -18.31
CA SER A 13 -36.69 58.35 -17.00
C SER A 13 -36.15 56.90 -16.94
N PRO A 14 -35.75 56.40 -15.76
CA PRO A 14 -35.16 55.05 -15.62
C PRO A 14 -36.07 53.92 -16.12
N ARG A 15 -37.39 54.15 -16.17
CA ARG A 15 -38.36 53.22 -16.77
C ARG A 15 -38.31 53.21 -18.30
N ALA A 16 -38.02 54.34 -18.95
CA ALA A 16 -37.85 54.43 -20.40
C ALA A 16 -36.51 53.84 -20.87
N ALA A 17 -35.43 54.01 -20.09
CA ALA A 17 -34.15 53.35 -20.34
C ALA A 17 -34.26 51.82 -20.17
N ALA A 18 -34.94 51.34 -19.12
CA ALA A 18 -35.21 49.91 -18.93
C ALA A 18 -36.10 49.33 -20.04
N ALA A 19 -37.09 50.09 -20.53
CA ALA A 19 -37.91 49.67 -21.67
C ALA A 19 -37.13 49.64 -22.98
N ALA A 20 -36.18 50.55 -23.21
CA ALA A 20 -35.31 50.54 -24.39
C ALA A 20 -34.31 49.36 -24.37
N VAL A 21 -33.73 49.05 -23.21
CA VAL A 21 -32.86 47.85 -23.02
C VAL A 21 -33.67 46.56 -23.16
N ARG A 22 -34.91 46.52 -22.67
CA ARG A 22 -35.80 45.36 -22.79
C ARG A 22 -36.30 45.14 -24.22
N ARG A 23 -36.44 46.21 -25.01
CA ARG A 23 -36.79 46.17 -26.44
C ARG A 23 -35.60 45.78 -27.33
N GLN A 24 -34.36 46.03 -26.89
CA GLN A 24 -33.14 45.46 -27.51
C GLN A 24 -32.92 43.98 -27.15
N LEU A 25 -33.59 43.47 -26.10
CA LEU A 25 -33.59 42.07 -25.67
C LEU A 25 -34.97 41.42 -25.90
N ASP A 26 -35.63 41.77 -27.01
CA ASP A 26 -36.91 41.16 -27.35
C ASP A 26 -36.74 39.63 -27.47
N ALA A 27 -37.45 38.89 -26.62
CA ALA A 27 -37.40 37.42 -26.57
C ALA A 27 -37.80 36.77 -27.91
N THR A 28 -38.45 37.54 -28.79
CA THR A 28 -38.78 37.20 -30.18
C THR A 28 -37.55 37.19 -31.08
N ASP A 29 -36.62 38.15 -30.92
CA ASP A 29 -35.34 38.18 -31.65
C ASP A 29 -34.38 37.12 -31.13
N LEU A 30 -34.38 36.83 -29.83
CA LEU A 30 -33.61 35.70 -29.28
C LEU A 30 -34.13 34.34 -29.78
N ARG A 31 -35.45 34.18 -29.96
CA ARG A 31 -36.06 32.95 -30.52
C ARG A 31 -35.91 32.84 -32.04
N ALA A 32 -35.96 33.95 -32.76
CA ALA A 32 -35.70 34.01 -34.21
C ALA A 32 -34.20 33.78 -34.51
N PHE A 33 -33.32 34.38 -33.70
CA PHE A 33 -31.89 34.11 -33.72
C PHE A 33 -31.60 32.64 -33.36
N ALA A 34 -32.23 32.07 -32.34
CA ALA A 34 -32.12 30.64 -32.01
C ALA A 34 -32.55 29.68 -33.14
N ARG A 35 -33.41 30.14 -34.07
CA ARG A 35 -33.79 29.39 -35.30
C ARG A 35 -32.89 29.67 -36.50
N SER A 36 -32.03 30.68 -36.43
CA SER A 36 -31.12 31.08 -37.52
C SER A 36 -29.85 30.23 -37.57
N SER A 37 -29.25 30.11 -38.76
CA SER A 37 -27.99 29.38 -39.00
C SER A 37 -26.82 29.79 -38.08
N PRO A 38 -26.65 31.08 -37.70
CA PRO A 38 -25.61 31.53 -36.76
C PRO A 38 -25.76 30.98 -35.34
N ALA A 39 -26.97 30.97 -34.76
CA ALA A 39 -27.14 30.52 -33.38
C ALA A 39 -26.90 29.02 -33.21
N ARG A 40 -27.20 28.21 -34.24
CA ARG A 40 -26.85 26.78 -34.24
C ARG A 40 -25.34 26.56 -34.22
N LEU A 41 -24.55 27.40 -34.90
CA LEU A 41 -23.09 27.32 -34.86
C LEU A 41 -22.52 27.72 -33.49
N ILE A 42 -23.09 28.74 -32.86
CA ILE A 42 -22.71 29.16 -31.50
C ILE A 42 -23.07 28.06 -30.49
N ALA A 43 -24.27 27.47 -30.59
CA ALA A 43 -24.71 26.39 -29.71
C ALA A 43 -23.82 25.14 -29.83
N ILE A 44 -23.48 24.72 -31.07
CA ILE A 44 -22.55 23.60 -31.30
C ILE A 44 -21.16 23.93 -30.74
N GLY A 45 -20.68 25.16 -30.93
CA GLY A 45 -19.39 25.59 -30.40
C GLY A 45 -19.32 25.58 -28.88
N LEU A 46 -20.35 26.11 -28.21
CA LEU A 46 -20.46 26.09 -26.75
C LEU A 46 -20.58 24.65 -26.21
N LEU A 47 -21.32 23.79 -26.91
CA LEU A 47 -21.43 22.38 -26.54
C LEU A 47 -20.09 21.66 -26.63
N LEU A 48 -19.35 21.84 -27.73
CA LEU A 48 -18.02 21.23 -27.91
C LEU A 48 -17.00 21.77 -26.91
N LEU A 49 -17.04 23.07 -26.62
CA LEU A 49 -16.19 23.71 -25.62
C LEU A 49 -16.48 23.14 -24.22
N GLY A 50 -17.76 23.11 -23.82
CA GLY A 50 -18.18 22.55 -22.54
C GLY A 50 -17.75 21.10 -22.41
N LEU A 51 -17.88 20.32 -23.48
CA LEU A 51 -17.54 18.91 -23.48
C LEU A 51 -16.02 18.66 -23.39
N CYS A 52 -15.18 19.51 -23.99
CA CYS A 52 -13.72 19.48 -23.79
C CYS A 52 -13.34 19.79 -22.34
N VAL A 53 -13.95 20.84 -21.75
CA VAL A 53 -13.67 21.24 -20.36
C VAL A 53 -14.12 20.17 -19.38
N ILE A 54 -15.34 19.63 -19.55
CA ILE A 54 -15.87 18.56 -18.68
C ILE A 54 -14.98 17.31 -18.80
N ALA A 55 -14.56 16.92 -20.01
CA ALA A 55 -13.62 15.81 -20.21
C ALA A 55 -12.29 16.04 -19.48
N GLY A 56 -11.72 17.24 -19.56
CA GLY A 56 -10.51 17.60 -18.83
C GLY A 56 -10.66 17.52 -17.31
N VAL A 57 -11.73 18.14 -16.78
CA VAL A 57 -12.00 18.18 -15.33
C VAL A 57 -12.24 16.77 -14.76
N VAL A 58 -13.05 15.96 -15.44
CA VAL A 58 -13.33 14.58 -15.00
C VAL A 58 -12.09 13.69 -15.09
N THR A 59 -11.26 13.88 -16.12
CA THR A 59 -9.99 13.16 -16.23
C THR A 59 -9.04 13.56 -15.11
N ALA A 60 -8.88 14.86 -14.87
CA ALA A 60 -7.99 15.38 -13.82
C ALA A 60 -8.44 14.94 -12.42
N SER A 61 -9.75 14.98 -12.12
CA SER A 61 -10.27 14.56 -10.82
C SER A 61 -10.13 13.05 -10.60
N ALA A 62 -10.37 12.23 -11.62
CA ALA A 62 -10.18 10.78 -11.54
C ALA A 62 -8.70 10.41 -11.32
N VAL A 63 -7.77 11.09 -12.00
CA VAL A 63 -6.33 10.89 -11.84
C VAL A 63 -5.85 11.35 -10.45
N SER A 64 -6.27 12.55 -10.01
CA SER A 64 -5.93 13.07 -8.67
C SER A 64 -6.49 12.20 -7.55
N SER A 65 -7.70 11.67 -7.69
CA SER A 65 -8.28 10.74 -6.70
C SER A 65 -7.46 9.45 -6.60
N ARG A 66 -6.94 8.95 -7.73
CA ARG A 66 -6.05 7.78 -7.75
C ARG A 66 -4.69 8.08 -7.12
N GLN A 67 -4.13 9.25 -7.40
CA GLN A 67 -2.86 9.69 -6.80
C GLN A 67 -2.98 9.76 -5.28
N HIS A 68 -3.99 10.47 -4.74
CA HIS A 68 -4.21 10.55 -3.30
C HIS A 68 -4.46 9.19 -2.64
N ALA A 69 -5.11 8.26 -3.34
CA ALA A 69 -5.26 6.90 -2.85
C ALA A 69 -3.92 6.15 -2.76
N LEU A 70 -3.02 6.31 -3.73
CA LEU A 70 -1.68 5.71 -3.70
C LEU A 70 -0.79 6.36 -2.62
N ASP A 71 -0.87 7.68 -2.46
CA ASP A 71 -0.13 8.42 -1.43
C ASP A 71 -0.58 7.99 -0.03
N ASN A 72 -1.90 7.92 0.21
CA ASN A 72 -2.44 7.43 1.49
C ASN A 72 -2.02 5.98 1.78
N LEU A 73 -1.89 5.12 0.76
CA LEU A 73 -1.38 3.77 0.93
C LEU A 73 0.10 3.76 1.35
N LEU A 74 0.92 4.65 0.78
CA LEU A 74 2.35 4.78 1.12
C LEU A 74 2.60 5.40 2.49
N ASP A 75 1.79 6.39 2.86
CA ASP A 75 2.03 7.23 4.04
C ASP A 75 1.35 6.69 5.29
N GLN A 76 0.27 5.92 5.16
CA GLN A 76 -0.52 5.42 6.29
C GLN A 76 -0.64 3.90 6.32
N ALA A 77 -1.10 3.29 5.23
CA ALA A 77 -1.48 1.88 5.26
C ALA A 77 -0.26 0.93 5.28
N GLU A 78 0.78 1.19 4.49
CA GLU A 78 2.01 0.38 4.49
C GLU A 78 2.78 0.47 5.82
N PRO A 79 3.01 1.67 6.41
CA PRO A 79 3.69 1.78 7.70
C PRO A 79 2.93 1.07 8.82
N ASP A 80 1.60 1.14 8.83
CA ASP A 80 0.76 0.47 9.83
C ASP A 80 0.84 -1.05 9.76
N ALA A 81 0.74 -1.62 8.56
CA ALA A 81 0.87 -3.07 8.39
C ALA A 81 2.29 -3.55 8.70
N ASN A 82 3.30 -2.75 8.35
CA ASN A 82 4.68 -3.02 8.71
C ASN A 82 4.85 -3.02 10.24
N SER A 83 4.32 -2.03 10.95
CA SER A 83 4.36 -1.95 12.41
C SER A 83 3.74 -3.18 13.08
N ALA A 84 2.57 -3.63 12.62
CA ALA A 84 1.92 -4.84 13.14
C ALA A 84 2.78 -6.11 12.93
N GLN A 85 3.43 -6.22 11.78
CA GLN A 85 4.36 -7.31 11.47
C GLN A 85 5.62 -7.27 12.34
N HIS A 86 6.22 -6.09 12.51
CA HIS A 86 7.38 -5.89 13.38
C HIS A 86 7.02 -6.24 14.83
N LEU A 87 5.86 -5.81 15.32
CA LEU A 87 5.34 -6.17 16.64
C LEU A 87 5.30 -7.69 16.84
N TYR A 88 4.66 -8.44 15.93
CA TYR A 88 4.60 -9.90 16.02
C TYR A 88 6.01 -10.52 16.07
N THR A 89 6.88 -10.05 15.17
CA THR A 89 8.22 -10.60 15.02
C THR A 89 9.07 -10.33 16.26
N SER A 90 9.09 -9.10 16.77
CA SER A 90 9.84 -8.74 17.97
C SER A 90 9.32 -9.48 19.21
N LEU A 91 8.01 -9.68 19.35
CA LEU A 91 7.43 -10.51 20.41
C LEU A 91 7.90 -11.97 20.32
N SER A 92 7.95 -12.53 19.11
CA SER A 92 8.41 -13.91 18.88
C SER A 92 9.92 -14.06 19.16
N VAL A 93 10.73 -13.08 18.73
CA VAL A 93 12.17 -13.04 19.02
C VAL A 93 12.43 -12.93 20.51
N ALA A 94 11.64 -12.13 21.24
CA ALA A 94 11.76 -12.01 22.69
C ALA A 94 11.55 -13.38 23.38
N ASP A 95 10.56 -14.15 22.97
CA ASP A 95 10.28 -15.48 23.54
C ASP A 95 11.40 -16.50 23.27
N ALA A 96 11.86 -16.56 22.02
CA ALA A 96 12.98 -17.41 21.64
C ALA A 96 14.29 -17.03 22.36
N ALA A 97 14.54 -15.72 22.54
CA ALA A 97 15.70 -15.21 23.26
C ALA A 97 15.63 -15.52 24.77
N ALA A 98 14.45 -15.42 25.38
CA ALA A 98 14.24 -15.80 26.78
C ALA A 98 14.53 -17.30 27.01
N GLY A 99 14.05 -18.17 26.12
CA GLY A 99 14.36 -19.61 26.12
C GLY A 99 15.86 -19.89 26.02
N THR A 100 16.53 -19.23 25.07
CA THR A 100 17.98 -19.36 24.84
C THR A 100 18.80 -18.89 26.05
N ALA A 101 18.42 -17.75 26.65
CA ALA A 101 19.06 -17.21 27.84
C ALA A 101 18.93 -18.18 29.03
N PHE A 102 17.76 -18.81 29.18
CA PHE A 102 17.53 -19.77 30.25
C PHE A 102 18.43 -21.00 30.14
N ILE A 103 18.58 -21.58 28.94
CA ILE A 103 19.42 -22.77 28.71
C ILE A 103 20.90 -22.50 29.03
N SER A 104 21.35 -21.25 28.85
CA SER A 104 22.74 -20.86 29.11
C SER A 104 23.18 -21.11 30.56
N GLY A 105 22.22 -21.10 31.49
CA GLY A 105 22.45 -21.34 32.93
C GLY A 105 23.21 -20.20 33.62
N GLY A 106 22.97 -20.02 34.92
CA GLY A 106 23.69 -19.01 35.71
C GLY A 106 23.57 -17.59 35.15
N LEU A 107 24.70 -16.95 34.85
CA LEU A 107 24.74 -15.64 34.19
C LEU A 107 24.71 -15.80 32.67
N GLU A 108 23.58 -15.43 32.08
CA GLU A 108 23.36 -15.42 30.63
C GLU A 108 24.41 -14.56 29.89
N PRO A 109 24.86 -14.96 28.69
CA PRO A 109 25.72 -14.14 27.85
C PRO A 109 25.05 -12.80 27.51
N LYS A 110 25.84 -11.71 27.57
CA LYS A 110 25.34 -10.35 27.33
C LYS A 110 24.60 -10.22 25.99
N GLN A 111 25.09 -10.85 24.94
CA GLN A 111 24.48 -10.77 23.61
C GLN A 111 23.04 -11.34 23.57
N VAL A 112 22.77 -12.44 24.28
CA VAL A 112 21.43 -13.03 24.35
C VAL A 112 20.49 -12.12 25.16
N ARG A 113 21.02 -11.52 26.23
CA ARG A 113 20.29 -10.54 27.03
C ARG A 113 19.92 -9.29 26.23
N ASP A 114 20.90 -8.70 25.56
CA ASP A 114 20.70 -7.50 24.75
C ASP A 114 19.64 -7.75 23.67
N ARG A 115 19.62 -8.95 23.07
CA ARG A 115 18.61 -9.34 22.08
C ARG A 115 17.20 -9.42 22.66
N TYR A 116 17.03 -10.00 23.85
CA TYR A 116 15.75 -10.03 24.54
C TYR A 116 15.27 -8.61 24.87
N ASP A 117 16.13 -7.81 25.50
CA ASP A 117 15.78 -6.44 25.92
C ASP A 117 15.44 -5.55 24.69
N GLN A 118 16.19 -5.69 23.60
CA GLN A 118 15.92 -5.01 22.34
C GLN A 118 14.57 -5.43 21.76
N ALA A 119 14.28 -6.73 21.69
CA ALA A 119 13.04 -7.24 21.11
C ALA A 119 11.80 -6.79 21.92
N VAL A 120 11.88 -6.79 23.25
CA VAL A 120 10.82 -6.23 24.12
C VAL A 120 10.67 -4.72 23.91
N GLY A 121 11.79 -3.99 23.80
CA GLY A 121 11.78 -2.55 23.56
C GLY A 121 11.18 -2.16 22.21
N GLU A 122 11.53 -2.89 21.15
CA GLU A 122 10.96 -2.74 19.81
C GLU A 122 9.46 -3.03 19.82
N ALA A 123 9.03 -4.16 20.42
CA ALA A 123 7.60 -4.47 20.54
C ALA A 123 6.83 -3.38 21.28
N ALA A 124 7.38 -2.85 22.38
CA ALA A 124 6.78 -1.74 23.11
C ALA A 124 6.71 -0.45 22.27
N ALA A 125 7.74 -0.14 21.49
CA ALA A 125 7.76 1.03 20.60
C ALA A 125 6.72 0.90 19.47
N GLU A 126 6.57 -0.28 18.88
CA GLU A 126 5.56 -0.57 17.83
C GLU A 126 4.13 -0.46 18.37
N LEU A 127 3.89 -0.81 19.64
CA LEU A 127 2.58 -0.59 20.28
C LEU A 127 2.23 0.90 20.39
N VAL A 128 3.22 1.77 20.63
CA VAL A 128 2.99 3.21 20.85
C VAL A 128 2.90 3.99 19.55
N THR A 129 3.77 3.71 18.58
CA THR A 129 3.91 4.50 17.34
C THR A 129 2.62 4.62 16.53
N GLN A 130 1.68 3.66 16.66
CA GLN A 130 0.40 3.67 15.94
C GLN A 130 -0.85 3.71 16.83
N SER A 131 -0.68 4.04 18.12
CA SER A 131 -1.82 4.25 19.03
C SER A 131 -2.50 5.62 18.83
N GLY A 132 -1.82 6.58 18.20
CA GLY A 132 -2.32 7.95 18.00
C GLY A 132 -3.14 8.19 16.72
N SER A 133 -3.11 7.26 15.76
CA SER A 133 -3.75 7.39 14.45
C SER A 133 -5.17 6.81 14.39
N THR A 134 -5.58 6.05 15.41
CA THR A 134 -6.83 5.28 15.44
C THR A 134 -7.72 5.71 16.61
N GLY A 135 -8.99 6.02 16.35
CA GLY A 135 -9.95 6.39 17.39
C GLY A 135 -10.19 5.26 18.40
N ALA A 136 -10.60 5.58 19.64
CA ALA A 136 -10.79 4.61 20.73
C ALA A 136 -11.80 3.47 20.45
N THR A 137 -12.62 3.59 19.40
CA THR A 137 -13.57 2.58 18.92
C THR A 137 -13.00 1.65 17.84
N ASP A 138 -11.74 1.83 17.42
CA ASP A 138 -11.07 0.97 16.45
C ASP A 138 -10.82 -0.44 17.04
N PRO A 139 -11.26 -1.53 16.39
CA PRO A 139 -10.86 -2.90 16.74
C PRO A 139 -9.35 -3.05 16.99
N ASP A 140 -8.52 -2.36 16.23
CA ASP A 140 -7.08 -2.52 16.29
C ASP A 140 -6.47 -1.85 17.54
N ALA A 141 -7.10 -0.80 18.03
CA ALA A 141 -6.74 -0.20 19.32
C ALA A 141 -6.99 -1.18 20.48
N ARG A 142 -8.04 -2.01 20.40
CA ARG A 142 -8.32 -3.05 21.39
C ARG A 142 -7.28 -4.18 21.34
N LEU A 143 -6.90 -4.63 20.14
CA LEU A 143 -5.86 -5.65 19.97
C LEU A 143 -4.51 -5.18 20.53
N ARG A 144 -4.09 -3.94 20.18
CA ARG A 144 -2.86 -3.34 20.72
C ARG A 144 -2.92 -3.17 22.24
N SER A 145 -4.05 -2.70 22.79
CA SER A 145 -4.23 -2.59 24.24
C SER A 145 -4.17 -3.94 24.95
N GLY A 146 -4.69 -5.00 24.33
CA GLY A 146 -4.59 -6.37 24.85
C GLY A 146 -3.13 -6.81 24.96
N ILE A 147 -2.35 -6.65 23.89
CA ILE A 147 -0.91 -6.95 23.87
C ILE A 147 -0.17 -6.10 24.91
N ALA A 148 -0.45 -4.79 24.98
CA ALA A 148 0.18 -3.88 25.94
C ALA A 148 -0.11 -4.23 27.40
N THR A 149 -1.23 -4.93 27.67
CA THR A 149 -1.60 -5.39 29.02
C THR A 149 -0.89 -6.69 29.39
N GLU A 150 -0.76 -7.62 28.45
CA GLU A 150 -0.15 -8.94 28.67
C GLU A 150 1.39 -8.88 28.64
N LEU A 151 1.99 -7.94 27.90
CA LEU A 151 3.45 -7.82 27.75
C LEU A 151 4.18 -7.61 29.10
N PRO A 152 3.73 -6.72 30.01
CA PRO A 152 4.31 -6.62 31.35
C PRO A 152 4.22 -7.93 32.16
N VAL A 153 3.12 -8.65 32.06
CA VAL A 153 2.93 -9.95 32.75
C VAL A 153 3.94 -10.97 32.22
N TYR A 154 4.09 -11.06 30.90
CA TYR A 154 5.10 -11.89 30.24
C TYR A 154 6.51 -11.54 30.74
N THR A 155 6.92 -10.27 30.69
CA THR A 155 8.27 -9.87 31.12
C THR A 155 8.50 -10.14 32.60
N GLY A 156 7.49 -10.00 33.45
CA GLY A 156 7.56 -10.35 34.87
C GLY A 156 7.79 -11.85 35.12
N LEU A 157 7.14 -12.71 34.34
CA LEU A 157 7.35 -14.16 34.41
C LEU A 157 8.76 -14.55 33.93
N VAL A 158 9.24 -13.96 32.83
CA VAL A 158 10.60 -14.20 32.31
C VAL A 158 11.66 -13.78 33.33
N GLU A 159 11.52 -12.61 33.95
CA GLU A 159 12.47 -12.14 34.95
C GLU A 159 12.43 -12.99 36.23
N THR A 160 11.26 -13.48 36.63
CA THR A 160 11.12 -14.45 37.74
C THR A 160 11.80 -15.78 37.41
N ALA A 161 11.59 -16.28 36.19
CA ALA A 161 12.26 -17.47 35.70
C ALA A 161 13.78 -17.30 35.72
N ARG A 162 14.29 -16.15 35.26
CA ARG A 162 15.71 -15.81 35.22
C ARG A 162 16.33 -15.75 36.61
N ALA A 163 15.67 -15.08 37.56
CA ALA A 163 16.15 -14.99 38.93
C ALA A 163 16.31 -16.40 39.55
N ASN A 164 15.31 -17.26 39.38
CA ASN A 164 15.37 -18.65 39.84
C ASN A 164 16.45 -19.47 39.11
N ASN A 165 16.63 -19.25 37.80
CA ASN A 165 17.67 -19.94 37.02
C ASN A 165 19.09 -19.57 37.51
N ARG A 166 19.30 -18.30 37.89
CA ARG A 166 20.57 -17.83 38.47
C ARG A 166 20.88 -18.48 39.81
N GLU A 167 19.85 -18.75 40.60
CA GLU A 167 19.96 -19.45 41.89
C GLU A 167 19.96 -20.98 41.75
N GLY A 168 19.79 -21.50 40.53
CA GLY A 168 19.72 -22.94 40.26
C GLY A 168 18.41 -23.60 40.72
N HIS A 169 17.36 -22.81 41.00
CA HIS A 169 16.07 -23.33 41.42
C HIS A 169 15.29 -23.92 40.22
N PRO A 170 14.81 -25.18 40.32
CA PRO A 170 14.14 -25.86 39.20
C PRO A 170 12.81 -25.21 38.82
N VAL A 171 12.19 -24.44 39.72
CA VAL A 171 10.95 -23.70 39.47
C VAL A 171 11.10 -22.64 38.37
N GLY A 172 12.33 -22.19 38.07
CA GLY A 172 12.58 -21.26 36.98
C GLY A 172 12.07 -21.76 35.64
N ALA A 173 12.20 -23.06 35.37
CA ALA A 173 11.73 -23.67 34.13
C ALA A 173 10.20 -23.62 33.99
N ALA A 174 9.48 -23.74 35.12
CA ALA A 174 8.03 -23.63 35.14
C ALA A 174 7.56 -22.19 34.85
N TYR A 175 8.22 -21.18 35.45
CA TYR A 175 7.91 -19.78 35.15
C TYR A 175 8.20 -19.41 33.69
N LEU A 176 9.30 -19.90 33.11
CA LEU A 176 9.59 -19.67 31.69
C LEU A 176 8.56 -20.35 30.79
N SER A 177 8.15 -21.58 31.13
CA SER A 177 7.14 -22.30 30.37
C SER A 177 5.80 -21.57 30.41
N GLU A 178 5.42 -21.00 31.56
CA GLU A 178 4.20 -20.19 31.69
C GLU A 178 4.31 -18.88 30.89
N ALA A 179 5.47 -18.22 30.92
CA ALA A 179 5.72 -17.03 30.11
C ALA A 179 5.55 -17.33 28.61
N SER A 180 6.18 -18.40 28.12
CA SER A 180 6.07 -18.77 26.71
C SER A 180 4.67 -19.28 26.35
N ASN A 181 3.98 -19.96 27.26
CA ASN A 181 2.57 -20.32 27.09
C ASN A 181 1.70 -19.07 26.92
N LEU A 182 1.87 -18.05 27.77
CA LEU A 182 1.18 -16.76 27.63
C LEU A 182 1.48 -16.10 26.28
N MET A 183 2.75 -16.10 25.87
CA MET A 183 3.17 -15.53 24.59
C MET A 183 2.50 -16.26 23.41
N GLN A 184 2.57 -17.59 23.39
CA GLN A 184 2.09 -18.41 22.27
C GLN A 184 0.56 -18.51 22.19
N THR A 185 -0.14 -18.52 23.32
CA THR A 185 -1.61 -18.75 23.36
C THR A 185 -2.42 -17.46 23.36
N ARG A 186 -1.85 -16.33 23.77
CA ARG A 186 -2.56 -15.04 23.84
C ARG A 186 -1.90 -13.94 23.03
N VAL A 187 -0.63 -13.66 23.32
CA VAL A 187 0.03 -12.46 22.79
C VAL A 187 0.26 -12.55 21.29
N LEU A 188 0.90 -13.63 20.82
CA LEU A 188 1.14 -13.86 19.40
C LEU A 188 -0.15 -14.02 18.59
N PRO A 189 -1.17 -14.78 19.02
CA PRO A 189 -2.45 -14.82 18.32
C PRO A 189 -3.12 -13.45 18.19
N THR A 190 -3.07 -12.62 19.24
CA THR A 190 -3.61 -11.24 19.18
C THR A 190 -2.82 -10.37 18.21
N ALA A 191 -1.49 -10.50 18.19
CA ALA A 191 -0.63 -9.81 17.23
C ALA A 191 -0.87 -10.27 15.78
N ARG A 192 -1.17 -11.57 15.58
CA ARG A 192 -1.52 -12.14 14.27
C ARG A 192 -2.87 -11.61 13.80
N GLU A 193 -3.87 -11.56 14.66
CA GLU A 193 -5.18 -10.99 14.33
C GLU A 193 -5.02 -9.53 13.88
N LEU A 194 -4.20 -8.73 14.57
CA LEU A 194 -3.90 -7.35 14.18
C LEU A 194 -3.22 -7.27 12.80
N GLN A 195 -2.27 -8.15 12.54
CA GLN A 195 -1.59 -8.25 11.23
C GLN A 195 -2.56 -8.64 10.11
N GLU A 196 -3.43 -9.63 10.34
CA GLU A 196 -4.45 -10.08 9.39
C GLU A 196 -5.47 -8.97 9.09
N HIS A 197 -5.91 -8.23 10.11
CA HIS A 197 -6.83 -7.11 9.94
C HIS A 197 -6.23 -5.99 9.08
N ARG A 198 -4.97 -5.61 9.33
CA ARG A 198 -4.27 -4.56 8.57
C ARG A 198 -3.94 -5.00 7.15
N SER A 199 -3.50 -6.24 6.95
CA SER A 199 -3.25 -6.78 5.61
C SER A 199 -4.55 -6.90 4.80
N ALA A 200 -5.67 -7.30 5.41
CA ALA A 200 -6.98 -7.33 4.76
C ALA A 200 -7.48 -5.92 4.39
N ALA A 201 -7.25 -4.91 5.23
CA ALA A 201 -7.58 -3.52 4.96
C ALA A 201 -6.82 -2.96 3.74
N ILE A 202 -5.53 -3.29 3.60
CA ILE A 202 -4.74 -2.97 2.40
C ILE A 202 -5.35 -3.66 1.17
N MET A 203 -5.64 -4.96 1.26
CA MET A 203 -6.22 -5.72 0.14
C MET A 203 -7.62 -5.24 -0.27
N ALA A 204 -8.43 -4.71 0.67
CA ALA A 204 -9.74 -4.15 0.39
C ALA A 204 -9.64 -2.79 -0.31
N THR A 205 -8.77 -1.90 0.18
CA THR A 205 -8.49 -0.59 -0.43
C THR A 205 -7.92 -0.76 -1.84
N GLN A 206 -7.00 -1.71 -2.01
CA GLN A 206 -6.42 -2.03 -3.31
C GLN A 206 -7.48 -2.59 -4.29
N ARG A 207 -8.39 -3.46 -3.84
CA ARG A 207 -9.50 -3.98 -4.70
C ARG A 207 -10.48 -2.90 -5.14
N HIS A 208 -10.77 -1.90 -4.31
CA HIS A 208 -11.68 -0.81 -4.69
C HIS A 208 -11.04 0.20 -5.66
N HIS A 209 -9.71 0.32 -5.68
CA HIS A 209 -9.00 1.32 -6.50
C HIS A 209 -8.25 0.73 -7.71
N VAL A 210 -8.35 -0.57 -7.98
CA VAL A 210 -7.83 -1.23 -9.20
C VAL A 210 -8.82 -1.19 -10.37
N ARG A 211 -10.04 -0.67 -10.21
CA ARG A 211 -10.94 -0.50 -11.36
C ARG A 211 -10.38 0.57 -12.31
N PRO A 212 -10.23 0.28 -13.62
CA PRO A 212 -9.82 1.28 -14.61
C PRO A 212 -10.72 2.52 -14.48
N PRO A 213 -10.18 3.75 -14.56
CA PRO A 213 -10.99 4.96 -14.48
C PRO A 213 -11.81 5.12 -15.77
N TRP A 214 -12.86 4.31 -15.91
CA TRP A 214 -13.70 4.25 -17.10
C TRP A 214 -14.31 5.61 -17.44
N SER A 215 -14.58 6.44 -16.43
CA SER A 215 -15.02 7.83 -16.60
C SER A 215 -13.98 8.69 -17.32
N ALA A 216 -12.68 8.55 -16.97
CA ALA A 216 -11.57 9.28 -17.57
C ALA A 216 -11.23 8.81 -19.00
N ILE A 217 -11.71 7.63 -19.41
CA ILE A 217 -11.54 7.09 -20.78
C ILE A 217 -12.77 7.39 -21.64
N ALA A 218 -13.96 7.17 -21.10
CA ALA A 218 -15.22 7.33 -21.85
C ALA A 218 -15.50 8.78 -22.25
N LEU A 219 -15.23 9.76 -21.36
CA LEU A 219 -15.54 11.16 -21.65
C LEU A 219 -14.69 11.77 -22.76
N PRO A 220 -13.34 11.57 -22.80
CA PRO A 220 -12.53 12.01 -23.94
C PRO A 220 -12.93 11.32 -25.25
N ILE A 221 -13.35 10.06 -25.23
CA ILE A 221 -13.89 9.36 -26.42
C ILE A 221 -15.18 10.03 -26.90
N ILE A 222 -16.11 10.35 -26.00
CA ILE A 222 -17.33 11.08 -26.32
C ILE A 222 -16.99 12.47 -26.90
N ALA A 223 -15.94 13.12 -26.39
CA ALA A 223 -15.47 14.41 -26.89
C ALA A 223 -14.86 14.38 -28.28
N LEU A 224 -14.02 13.38 -28.54
CA LEU A 224 -13.52 13.12 -29.88
C LEU A 224 -14.66 12.81 -30.86
N ALA A 225 -15.62 11.97 -30.47
CA ALA A 225 -16.78 11.67 -31.29
C ALA A 225 -17.61 12.94 -31.60
N GLY A 226 -17.85 13.78 -30.60
CA GLY A 226 -18.52 15.08 -30.78
C GLY A 226 -17.80 16.00 -31.75
N LEU A 227 -16.47 16.12 -31.64
CA LEU A 227 -15.64 16.92 -32.54
C LEU A 227 -15.66 16.38 -33.98
N VAL A 228 -15.55 15.06 -34.16
CA VAL A 228 -15.62 14.41 -35.48
C VAL A 228 -16.99 14.62 -36.12
N ILE A 229 -18.08 14.43 -35.37
CA ILE A 229 -19.45 14.67 -35.84
C ILE A 229 -19.62 16.14 -36.22
N GLY A 230 -19.14 17.07 -35.39
CA GLY A 230 -19.16 18.50 -35.67
C GLY A 230 -18.40 18.86 -36.94
N GLN A 231 -17.22 18.27 -37.14
CA GLN A 231 -16.39 18.47 -38.33
C GLN A 231 -17.06 17.93 -39.60
N LEU A 232 -17.67 16.74 -39.54
CA LEU A 232 -18.44 16.15 -40.65
C LEU A 232 -19.69 16.99 -40.99
N TYR A 233 -20.38 17.51 -39.98
CA TYR A 233 -21.54 18.39 -40.17
C TYR A 233 -21.15 19.70 -40.87
N LEU A 234 -20.04 20.32 -40.45
CA LEU A 234 -19.52 21.54 -41.07
C LEU A 234 -19.02 21.28 -42.50
N ALA A 235 -18.36 20.15 -42.75
CA ALA A 235 -17.84 19.77 -44.06
C ALA A 235 -18.97 19.51 -45.07
N ARG A 236 -20.01 18.74 -44.67
CA ARG A 236 -21.18 18.45 -45.52
C ARG A 236 -21.99 19.70 -45.84
N ARG A 237 -22.12 20.64 -44.89
CA ARG A 237 -22.97 21.83 -45.09
C ARG A 237 -22.31 22.93 -45.91
N TRP A 238 -20.98 23.01 -45.94
CA TRP A 238 -20.25 24.13 -46.54
C TRP A 238 -19.26 23.73 -47.66
N HIS A 239 -19.20 22.45 -48.04
CA HIS A 239 -18.36 21.93 -49.14
C HIS A 239 -16.87 22.37 -49.08
N ARG A 240 -16.36 22.73 -47.90
CA ARG A 240 -14.99 23.23 -47.70
C ARG A 240 -14.17 22.24 -46.87
N MET A 241 -12.87 22.18 -47.18
CA MET A 241 -11.88 21.37 -46.47
C MET A 241 -11.89 21.65 -44.95
N LEU A 242 -11.54 20.62 -44.20
CA LEU A 242 -11.57 20.47 -42.74
C LEU A 242 -11.19 21.76 -41.99
N ASN A 243 -11.92 22.10 -40.91
CA ASN A 243 -11.65 23.28 -40.09
C ASN A 243 -10.35 23.07 -39.28
N PRO A 244 -9.29 23.87 -39.49
CA PRO A 244 -8.00 23.67 -38.84
C PRO A 244 -8.07 23.79 -37.31
N GLY A 245 -8.96 24.62 -36.76
CA GLY A 245 -9.14 24.74 -35.31
C GLY A 245 -9.80 23.51 -34.66
N LEU A 246 -10.78 22.90 -35.34
CA LEU A 246 -11.40 21.64 -34.90
C LEU A 246 -10.44 20.45 -35.04
N LEU A 247 -9.60 20.44 -36.08
CA LEU A 247 -8.53 19.46 -36.23
C LEU A 247 -7.50 19.57 -35.11
N LEU A 248 -7.07 20.79 -34.78
CA LEU A 248 -6.16 21.02 -33.66
C LEU A 248 -6.77 20.55 -32.33
N ALA A 249 -8.03 20.91 -32.05
CA ALA A 249 -8.73 20.47 -30.85
C ALA A 249 -8.86 18.93 -30.79
N SER A 250 -9.14 18.28 -31.92
CA SER A 250 -9.22 16.82 -32.02
C SER A 250 -7.87 16.16 -31.78
N ALA A 251 -6.78 16.73 -32.33
CA ALA A 251 -5.42 16.23 -32.11
C ALA A 251 -5.02 16.34 -30.63
N ILE A 252 -5.32 17.47 -29.97
CA ILE A 252 -5.03 17.70 -28.55
C ILE A 252 -5.79 16.70 -27.66
N LEU A 253 -7.08 16.47 -27.94
CA LEU A 253 -7.89 15.48 -27.21
C LEU A 253 -7.42 14.04 -27.46
N LEU A 254 -6.91 13.74 -28.65
CA LEU A 254 -6.33 12.44 -28.97
C LEU A 254 -5.02 12.22 -28.21
N VAL A 255 -4.16 13.25 -28.11
CA VAL A 255 -2.95 13.21 -27.26
C VAL A 255 -3.34 13.01 -25.80
N LEU A 256 -4.37 13.72 -25.30
CA LEU A 256 -4.87 13.54 -23.94
C LEU A 256 -5.33 12.09 -23.70
N LEU A 257 -6.15 11.54 -24.60
CA LEU A 257 -6.65 10.17 -24.49
C LEU A 257 -5.51 9.14 -24.56
N ALA A 258 -4.56 9.31 -25.50
CA ALA A 258 -3.42 8.42 -25.61
C ALA A 258 -2.56 8.46 -24.34
N TRP A 259 -2.30 9.66 -23.82
CA TRP A 259 -1.54 9.84 -22.59
C TRP A 259 -2.26 9.22 -21.38
N THR A 260 -3.56 9.43 -21.21
CA THR A 260 -4.32 8.85 -20.07
C THR A 260 -4.36 7.33 -20.13
N VAL A 261 -4.51 6.75 -21.33
CA VAL A 261 -4.47 5.29 -21.51
C VAL A 261 -3.07 4.75 -21.23
N ILE A 262 -2.01 5.38 -21.74
CA ILE A 262 -0.62 4.94 -21.53
C ILE A 262 -0.24 5.05 -20.06
N ALA A 263 -0.43 6.22 -19.44
CA ALA A 263 -0.12 6.44 -18.02
C ALA A 263 -0.97 5.58 -17.09
N GLY A 264 -2.26 5.41 -17.41
CA GLY A 264 -3.15 4.50 -16.69
C GLY A 264 -2.71 3.04 -16.79
N SER A 265 -2.25 2.61 -17.98
CA SER A 265 -1.74 1.25 -18.19
C SER A 265 -0.42 1.00 -17.46
N LEU A 266 0.52 1.96 -17.52
CA LEU A 266 1.78 1.93 -16.77
C LEU A 266 1.52 1.86 -15.26
N SER A 267 0.63 2.70 -14.74
CA SER A 267 0.21 2.70 -13.32
C SER A 267 -0.45 1.38 -12.93
N ALA A 268 -1.29 0.80 -13.81
CA ALA A 268 -1.92 -0.49 -13.54
C ALA A 268 -0.90 -1.62 -13.49
N VAL A 269 0.05 -1.65 -14.44
CA VAL A 269 1.12 -2.65 -14.49
C VAL A 269 2.07 -2.51 -13.28
N SER A 270 2.46 -1.29 -12.89
CA SER A 270 3.29 -1.10 -11.69
C SER A 270 2.56 -1.47 -10.41
N THR A 271 1.24 -1.23 -10.32
CA THR A 271 0.40 -1.67 -9.19
C THR A 271 0.29 -3.20 -9.15
N MET A 272 0.13 -3.87 -10.29
CA MET A 272 0.10 -5.34 -10.38
C MET A 272 1.44 -5.96 -10.00
N ARG A 273 2.56 -5.44 -10.53
CA ARG A 273 3.91 -5.85 -10.12
C ARG A 273 4.16 -5.60 -8.64
N GLY A 274 3.69 -4.47 -8.09
CA GLY A 274 3.76 -4.22 -6.65
C GLY A 274 3.04 -5.30 -5.82
N ARG A 275 1.95 -5.87 -6.32
CA ARG A 275 1.25 -6.98 -5.66
C ARG A 275 2.02 -8.30 -5.80
N ASP A 276 2.33 -8.68 -7.04
CA ASP A 276 2.88 -10.01 -7.36
C ASP A 276 4.35 -10.15 -6.95
N ASP A 277 5.13 -9.06 -7.03
CA ASP A 277 6.55 -9.02 -6.68
C ASP A 277 6.81 -8.40 -5.30
N GLY A 278 5.79 -7.83 -4.64
CA GLY A 278 5.95 -7.08 -3.39
C GLY A 278 5.14 -7.65 -2.24
N SER A 279 3.82 -7.45 -2.25
CA SER A 279 2.97 -7.76 -1.09
C SER A 279 2.82 -9.26 -0.81
N VAL A 280 2.64 -10.08 -1.85
CA VAL A 280 2.53 -11.55 -1.69
C VAL A 280 3.86 -12.14 -1.21
N PRO A 281 5.02 -11.87 -1.86
CA PRO A 281 6.29 -12.40 -1.39
C PRO A 281 6.67 -11.89 0.02
N THR A 282 6.31 -10.65 0.37
CA THR A 282 6.54 -10.15 1.74
C THR A 282 5.76 -10.95 2.77
N ALA A 283 4.48 -11.27 2.50
CA ALA A 283 3.66 -12.07 3.42
C ALA A 283 4.26 -13.47 3.63
N ASP A 284 4.68 -14.15 2.55
CA ASP A 284 5.29 -15.48 2.62
C ASP A 284 6.60 -15.48 3.44
N LEU A 285 7.46 -14.47 3.26
CA LEU A 285 8.70 -14.34 4.03
C LEU A 285 8.43 -14.00 5.50
N THR A 286 7.40 -13.20 5.75
CA THR A 286 6.97 -12.87 7.11
C THR A 286 6.52 -14.11 7.83
N GLU A 287 5.62 -14.87 7.22
CA GLU A 287 5.13 -16.13 7.78
C GLU A 287 6.26 -17.14 7.97
N SER A 288 7.22 -17.19 7.04
CA SER A 288 8.45 -17.99 7.21
C SER A 288 9.23 -17.57 8.46
N ARG A 289 9.41 -16.27 8.70
CA ARG A 289 10.12 -15.77 9.89
C ARG A 289 9.37 -16.11 11.18
N ILE A 290 8.04 -16.05 11.16
CA ILE A 290 7.19 -16.47 12.27
C ILE A 290 7.42 -17.94 12.61
N LEU A 291 7.38 -18.82 11.60
CA LEU A 291 7.61 -20.25 11.77
C LEU A 291 9.01 -20.53 12.32
N VAL A 292 10.04 -19.81 11.87
CA VAL A 292 11.40 -19.93 12.43
C VAL A 292 11.40 -19.69 13.94
N GLN A 293 10.76 -18.62 14.40
CA GLN A 293 10.71 -18.29 15.83
C GLN A 293 9.89 -19.32 16.63
N GLN A 294 8.77 -19.79 16.09
CA GLN A 294 7.96 -20.84 16.72
C GLN A 294 8.75 -22.15 16.89
N ALA A 295 9.46 -22.59 15.85
CA ALA A 295 10.30 -23.78 15.92
C ALA A 295 11.48 -23.59 16.89
N ARG A 296 12.07 -22.39 16.93
CA ARG A 296 13.15 -22.08 17.89
C ARG A 296 12.66 -22.09 19.34
N THR A 297 11.47 -21.55 19.61
CA THR A 297 10.85 -21.65 20.94
C THR A 297 10.59 -23.11 21.33
N ALA A 298 10.04 -23.94 20.42
CA ALA A 298 9.81 -25.35 20.72
C ALA A 298 11.13 -26.10 21.03
N GLU A 299 12.16 -25.89 20.22
CA GLU A 299 13.51 -26.46 20.42
C GLU A 299 14.10 -26.06 21.78
N THR A 300 13.98 -24.78 22.16
CA THR A 300 14.54 -24.30 23.43
C THR A 300 13.73 -24.80 24.64
N LEU A 301 12.41 -24.79 24.58
CA LEU A 301 11.56 -25.30 25.67
C LEU A 301 11.73 -26.80 25.89
N LYS A 302 11.98 -27.58 24.82
CA LYS A 302 12.35 -29.00 24.93
C LYS A 302 13.55 -29.19 25.86
N LEU A 303 14.59 -28.39 25.68
CA LEU A 303 15.80 -28.43 26.52
C LEU A 303 15.52 -27.96 27.95
N VAL A 304 14.79 -26.85 28.11
CA VAL A 304 14.48 -26.28 29.42
C VAL A 304 13.69 -27.25 30.29
N ARG A 305 12.65 -27.88 29.72
CA ARG A 305 11.80 -28.82 30.44
C ARG A 305 12.38 -30.23 30.51
N ARG A 306 13.46 -30.50 29.79
CA ARG A 306 13.97 -31.86 29.53
C ARG A 306 12.82 -32.77 29.11
N ASP A 307 12.03 -32.27 28.18
CA ASP A 307 10.76 -32.88 27.83
C ASP A 307 10.96 -34.27 27.21
N ALA A 308 10.18 -35.23 27.69
CA ALA A 308 10.11 -36.60 27.19
C ALA A 308 8.74 -36.93 26.58
N SER A 309 7.79 -35.99 26.59
CA SER A 309 6.43 -36.19 26.07
C SER A 309 6.37 -36.18 24.54
N GLY A 310 7.28 -35.44 23.89
CA GLY A 310 7.36 -35.34 22.41
C GLY A 310 6.55 -34.19 21.83
N ASP A 311 5.81 -33.44 22.65
CA ASP A 311 4.95 -32.34 22.18
C ASP A 311 5.75 -31.24 21.46
N TYR A 312 6.94 -30.90 21.98
CA TYR A 312 7.81 -29.91 21.35
C TYR A 312 8.44 -30.41 20.06
N ASP A 313 8.70 -31.72 19.93
CA ASP A 313 9.20 -32.32 18.70
C ASP A 313 8.14 -32.27 17.60
N HIS A 314 6.90 -32.62 17.92
CA HIS A 314 5.78 -32.47 16.99
C HIS A 314 5.59 -31.02 16.53
N THR A 315 5.70 -30.06 17.45
CA THR A 315 5.59 -28.63 17.13
C THR A 315 6.73 -28.19 16.22
N TYR A 316 7.97 -28.57 16.54
CA TYR A 316 9.15 -28.28 15.72
C TYR A 316 8.99 -28.86 14.30
N ASP A 317 8.71 -30.16 14.19
CA ASP A 317 8.59 -30.84 12.90
C ASP A 317 7.48 -30.26 12.02
N ALA A 318 6.30 -30.00 12.60
CA ALA A 318 5.19 -29.40 11.88
C ALA A 318 5.52 -28.00 11.35
N THR A 319 6.24 -27.21 12.16
CA THR A 319 6.64 -25.84 11.83
C THR A 319 7.73 -25.83 10.76
N ILE A 320 8.73 -26.71 10.87
CA ILE A 320 9.82 -26.87 9.89
C ILE A 320 9.29 -27.37 8.54
N ALA A 321 8.32 -28.28 8.55
CA ALA A 321 7.68 -28.77 7.32
C ALA A 321 6.93 -27.63 6.59
N GLN A 322 6.17 -26.82 7.33
CA GLN A 322 5.49 -25.64 6.77
C GLN A 322 6.48 -24.61 6.23
N LEU A 323 7.53 -24.30 7.01
CA LEU A 323 8.59 -23.37 6.60
C LEU A 323 9.27 -23.85 5.32
N THR A 324 9.65 -25.13 5.26
CA THR A 324 10.28 -25.73 4.07
C THR A 324 9.36 -25.62 2.85
N SER A 325 8.06 -25.87 3.02
CA SER A 325 7.07 -25.74 1.96
C SER A 325 6.91 -24.30 1.46
N LEU A 326 6.91 -23.31 2.35
CA LEU A 326 6.86 -21.89 1.99
C LEU A 326 8.12 -21.48 1.24
N LEU A 327 9.31 -21.77 1.79
CA LEU A 327 10.57 -21.44 1.14
C LEU A 327 10.68 -22.12 -0.22
N ASN A 328 10.26 -23.37 -0.40
CA ASN A 328 10.35 -24.07 -1.68
C ASN A 328 9.38 -23.55 -2.74
N ARG A 329 8.20 -23.05 -2.35
CA ARG A 329 7.23 -22.45 -3.26
C ARG A 329 7.54 -20.99 -3.61
N TYR A 330 8.48 -20.37 -2.90
CA TYR A 330 8.85 -18.99 -3.14
C TYR A 330 9.31 -18.77 -4.60
N PRO A 331 8.74 -17.79 -5.33
CA PRO A 331 9.04 -17.61 -6.74
C PRO A 331 10.51 -17.23 -6.98
N THR A 332 11.18 -17.89 -7.91
CA THR A 332 12.61 -17.64 -8.21
C THR A 332 12.88 -16.26 -8.81
N HIS A 333 11.87 -15.64 -9.41
CA HIS A 333 11.93 -14.30 -10.00
C HIS A 333 11.47 -13.19 -9.05
N ALA A 334 10.89 -13.54 -7.89
CA ALA A 334 10.47 -12.56 -6.91
C ALA A 334 11.72 -11.91 -6.26
N PRO A 335 11.63 -10.62 -5.88
CA PRO A 335 12.68 -9.96 -5.11
C PRO A 335 13.01 -10.76 -3.85
N GLY A 336 14.30 -10.87 -3.49
CA GLY A 336 14.73 -11.62 -2.31
C GLY A 336 14.86 -13.13 -2.51
N SER A 337 14.74 -13.64 -3.74
CA SER A 337 14.94 -15.07 -4.05
C SER A 337 16.33 -15.60 -3.68
N ASP A 338 17.38 -14.78 -3.81
CA ASP A 338 18.74 -15.11 -3.35
C ASP A 338 18.79 -15.31 -1.83
N ASP A 339 18.09 -14.44 -1.07
CA ASP A 339 18.03 -14.52 0.39
C ASP A 339 17.22 -15.74 0.83
N VAL A 340 16.17 -16.11 0.09
CA VAL A 340 15.46 -17.39 0.30
C VAL A 340 16.39 -18.57 0.02
N GLY A 341 17.27 -18.48 -0.99
CA GLY A 341 18.32 -19.46 -1.23
C GLY A 341 19.25 -19.62 -0.02
N ALA A 342 19.72 -18.51 0.55
CA ALA A 342 20.54 -18.50 1.76
C ALA A 342 19.77 -19.05 2.97
N ALA A 343 18.50 -18.69 3.12
CA ALA A 343 17.59 -19.18 4.16
C ALA A 343 17.42 -20.70 4.09
N ARG A 344 17.19 -21.28 2.90
CA ARG A 344 17.11 -22.75 2.73
C ARG A 344 18.39 -23.44 3.21
N GLY A 345 19.56 -22.93 2.81
CA GLY A 345 20.84 -23.49 3.25
C GLY A 345 21.08 -23.35 4.76
N ALA A 346 20.64 -22.25 5.37
CA ALA A 346 20.70 -22.07 6.83
C ALA A 346 19.72 -23.00 7.57
N LEU A 347 18.52 -23.20 7.03
CA LEU A 347 17.53 -24.14 7.55
C LEU A 347 18.02 -25.59 7.50
N ASP A 348 18.72 -26.00 6.44
CA ASP A 348 19.32 -27.34 6.36
C ASP A 348 20.37 -27.54 7.47
N ARG A 349 21.28 -26.57 7.66
CA ARG A 349 22.27 -26.60 8.76
C ARG A 349 21.62 -26.61 10.14
N TRP A 350 20.53 -25.87 10.32
CA TRP A 350 19.78 -25.89 11.58
C TRP A 350 19.16 -27.27 11.84
N ARG A 351 18.57 -27.92 10.82
CA ARG A 351 18.05 -29.29 10.96
C ARG A 351 19.12 -30.30 11.34
N GLU A 352 20.32 -30.19 10.77
CA GLU A 352 21.47 -31.02 11.16
C GLU A 352 21.88 -30.76 12.62
N ALA A 353 21.95 -29.49 13.05
CA ALA A 353 22.23 -29.15 14.45
C ALA A 353 21.14 -29.67 15.41
N HIS A 354 19.87 -29.56 15.02
CA HIS A 354 18.74 -30.08 15.79
C HIS A 354 18.82 -31.60 15.97
N GLN A 355 19.18 -32.34 14.91
CA GLN A 355 19.41 -33.78 15.01
C GLN A 355 20.57 -34.11 15.97
N ARG A 356 21.70 -33.40 15.88
CA ARG A 356 22.82 -33.58 16.83
C ARG A 356 22.41 -33.29 18.27
N MET A 357 21.59 -32.27 18.49
CA MET A 357 21.02 -31.94 19.79
C MET A 357 20.15 -33.09 20.32
N ASN A 358 19.24 -33.62 19.48
CA ASN A 358 18.38 -34.75 19.84
C ASN A 358 19.17 -36.03 20.12
N ASP A 359 20.22 -36.31 19.35
CA ASP A 359 21.10 -37.44 19.59
C ASP A 359 21.82 -37.34 20.94
N ALA A 360 22.25 -36.13 21.33
CA ALA A 360 22.83 -35.88 22.65
C ALA A 360 21.80 -36.10 23.77
N LEU A 361 20.58 -35.57 23.62
CA LEU A 361 19.47 -35.83 24.56
C LEU A 361 19.14 -37.31 24.69
N GLY A 362 19.11 -38.05 23.58
CA GLY A 362 18.84 -39.49 23.56
C GLY A 362 19.88 -40.32 24.32
N ARG A 363 21.11 -39.80 24.47
CA ARG A 363 22.17 -40.39 25.30
C ARG A 363 22.20 -39.87 26.74
N GLY A 364 21.30 -38.95 27.11
CA GLY A 364 21.29 -38.29 28.42
C GLY A 364 22.33 -37.17 28.57
N ASP A 365 22.98 -36.75 27.49
CA ASP A 365 23.97 -35.67 27.47
C ASP A 365 23.29 -34.30 27.32
N PHE A 366 22.72 -33.81 28.43
CA PHE A 366 22.02 -32.52 28.47
C PHE A 366 22.96 -31.32 28.26
N LEU A 367 24.21 -31.41 28.71
CA LEU A 367 25.19 -30.34 28.54
C LEU A 367 25.63 -30.25 27.08
N GLY A 368 25.88 -31.39 26.43
CA GLY A 368 26.17 -31.44 25.00
C GLY A 368 24.99 -30.96 24.15
N ALA A 369 23.76 -31.35 24.49
CA ALA A 369 22.57 -30.86 23.80
C ALA A 369 22.43 -29.33 23.93
N GLY A 370 22.64 -28.77 25.12
CA GLY A 370 22.68 -27.32 25.33
C GLY A 370 23.78 -26.66 24.49
N ALA A 371 25.01 -27.21 24.49
CA ALA A 371 26.11 -26.68 23.68
C ALA A 371 25.80 -26.65 22.18
N VAL A 372 25.10 -27.66 21.65
CA VAL A 372 24.66 -27.68 20.24
C VAL A 372 23.58 -26.65 19.96
N ALA A 373 22.67 -26.42 20.91
CA ALA A 373 21.54 -25.53 20.71
C ALA A 373 21.89 -24.04 20.83
N ILE A 374 22.83 -23.69 21.72
CA ILE A 374 23.14 -22.30 22.09
C ILE A 374 24.64 -21.95 22.01
N GLY A 375 25.50 -22.90 21.63
CA GLY A 375 26.93 -22.68 21.54
C GLY A 375 27.34 -21.66 20.47
N PRO A 376 28.51 -21.02 20.61
CA PRO A 376 28.97 -19.96 19.72
C PRO A 376 29.53 -20.48 18.38
N GLY A 377 29.57 -21.80 18.18
CA GLY A 377 30.15 -22.40 16.98
C GLY A 377 29.31 -22.14 15.73
N SER A 378 29.97 -21.98 14.58
CA SER A 378 29.29 -21.74 13.30
C SER A 378 28.42 -22.90 12.81
N THR A 379 28.65 -24.11 13.34
CA THR A 379 27.84 -25.30 13.05
C THR A 379 26.67 -25.47 14.01
N GLU A 380 26.59 -24.67 15.08
CA GLU A 380 25.56 -24.81 16.11
C GLU A 380 24.22 -24.19 15.67
N ALA A 381 23.15 -24.61 16.36
CA ALA A 381 21.78 -24.25 15.99
C ALA A 381 21.58 -22.73 16.04
N ALA A 382 22.11 -22.06 17.06
CA ALA A 382 21.99 -20.61 17.21
C ALA A 382 22.53 -19.84 15.99
N ALA A 383 23.74 -20.17 15.50
CA ALA A 383 24.32 -19.53 14.33
C ALA A 383 23.51 -19.79 13.05
N SER A 384 22.95 -20.98 12.90
CA SER A 384 22.13 -21.35 11.75
C SER A 384 20.77 -20.64 11.76
N VAL A 385 20.13 -20.54 12.93
CA VAL A 385 18.87 -19.80 13.12
C VAL A 385 19.09 -18.31 12.89
N ASP A 386 20.20 -17.74 13.35
CA ASP A 386 20.52 -16.33 13.11
C ASP A 386 20.76 -16.03 11.64
N ALA A 387 21.50 -16.89 10.94
CA ALA A 387 21.68 -16.76 9.50
C ALA A 387 20.35 -16.87 8.74
N LEU A 388 19.46 -17.76 9.19
CA LEU A 388 18.11 -17.92 8.63
C LEU A 388 17.24 -16.68 8.87
N ASP A 389 17.16 -16.18 10.11
CA ASP A 389 16.37 -14.99 10.47
C ASP A 389 16.86 -13.75 9.73
N ASN A 390 18.18 -13.56 9.62
CA ASN A 390 18.79 -12.45 8.89
C ASN A 390 18.48 -12.51 7.39
N ALA A 391 18.62 -13.69 6.76
CA ALA A 391 18.30 -13.86 5.36
C ALA A 391 16.81 -13.56 5.08
N LEU A 392 15.90 -14.02 5.95
CA LEU A 392 14.48 -13.69 5.82
C LEU A 392 14.22 -12.20 6.02
N ALA A 393 14.86 -11.55 6.99
CA ALA A 393 14.74 -10.12 7.23
C ALA A 393 15.26 -9.28 6.04
N GLU A 394 16.39 -9.67 5.45
CA GLU A 394 16.94 -9.03 4.25
C GLU A 394 16.00 -9.20 3.04
N GLY A 395 15.45 -10.41 2.85
CA GLY A 395 14.46 -10.70 1.82
C GLY A 395 13.21 -9.82 1.96
N ILE A 396 12.67 -9.70 3.18
CA ILE A 396 11.53 -8.81 3.52
C ILE A 396 11.89 -7.35 3.18
N GLY A 397 13.11 -6.91 3.52
CA GLY A 397 13.60 -5.58 3.19
C GLY A 397 13.62 -5.31 1.68
N LYS A 398 14.08 -6.28 0.88
CA LYS A 398 14.12 -6.17 -0.59
C LYS A 398 12.72 -6.15 -1.21
N THR A 399 11.83 -7.07 -0.83
CA THR A 399 10.45 -7.09 -1.36
C THR A 399 9.70 -5.79 -1.03
N ARG A 400 9.91 -5.25 0.17
CA ARG A 400 9.35 -3.96 0.59
C ARG A 400 9.92 -2.79 -0.22
N ASN A 401 11.23 -2.73 -0.42
CA ASN A 401 11.85 -1.66 -1.23
C ASN A 401 11.33 -1.69 -2.67
N THR A 402 11.15 -2.89 -3.24
CA THR A 402 10.53 -3.05 -4.57
C THR A 402 9.06 -2.59 -4.57
N LEU A 403 8.27 -2.94 -3.54
CA LEU A 403 6.90 -2.46 -3.40
C LEU A 403 6.83 -0.93 -3.35
N ARG A 404 7.61 -0.30 -2.47
CA ARG A 404 7.64 1.17 -2.32
C ARG A 404 8.12 1.86 -3.60
N GLY A 405 9.14 1.32 -4.26
CA GLY A 405 9.62 1.81 -5.55
C GLY A 405 8.53 1.76 -6.62
N ASN A 406 7.88 0.61 -6.78
CA ASN A 406 6.81 0.43 -7.76
C ASN A 406 5.60 1.34 -7.52
N ILE A 407 5.19 1.54 -6.26
CA ILE A 407 4.08 2.45 -5.93
C ILE A 407 4.50 3.91 -6.10
N SER A 408 5.73 4.28 -5.71
CA SER A 408 6.25 5.64 -5.92
C SER A 408 6.32 6.01 -7.40
N ASP A 409 6.79 5.09 -8.24
CA ASP A 409 6.82 5.27 -9.69
C ASP A 409 5.39 5.35 -10.28
N ALA A 410 4.45 4.57 -9.74
CA ALA A 410 3.03 4.64 -10.10
C ALA A 410 2.40 6.00 -9.74
N ALA A 411 2.75 6.58 -8.59
CA ALA A 411 2.28 7.89 -8.17
C ALA A 411 2.90 9.01 -9.04
N ARG A 412 4.23 9.00 -9.19
CA ARG A 412 4.98 10.02 -9.96
C ARG A 412 4.57 10.07 -11.44
N THR A 413 4.19 8.93 -12.02
CA THR A 413 3.67 8.90 -13.41
C THR A 413 2.29 9.55 -13.55
N LEU A 414 1.51 9.63 -12.46
CA LEU A 414 0.19 10.28 -12.43
C LEU A 414 0.28 11.78 -12.05
N ASP A 415 1.29 12.20 -11.31
CA ASP A 415 1.49 13.60 -10.88
C ASP A 415 1.42 14.62 -12.03
N VAL A 416 2.05 14.29 -13.16
CA VAL A 416 2.11 15.18 -14.33
C VAL A 416 0.81 15.10 -15.16
N LEU A 417 0.06 14.01 -15.02
CA LEU A 417 -1.14 13.76 -15.82
C LEU A 417 -2.32 14.64 -15.41
N ALA A 418 -2.54 14.87 -14.12
CA ALA A 418 -3.63 15.72 -13.65
C ALA A 418 -3.53 17.20 -14.13
N PRO A 419 -2.42 17.92 -13.92
CA PRO A 419 -2.26 19.28 -14.46
C PRO A 419 -2.16 19.27 -16.00
N GLY A 420 -1.51 18.26 -16.59
CA GLY A 420 -1.44 18.09 -18.04
C GLY A 420 -2.82 17.95 -18.69
N ALA A 421 -3.73 17.21 -18.06
CA ALA A 421 -5.10 17.02 -18.56
C ALA A 421 -5.90 18.33 -18.59
N LEU A 422 -5.77 19.18 -17.56
CA LEU A 422 -6.40 20.49 -17.53
C LEU A 422 -5.84 21.42 -18.60
N ILE A 423 -4.52 21.46 -18.76
CA ILE A 423 -3.85 22.29 -19.77
C ILE A 423 -4.28 21.87 -21.18
N LEU A 424 -4.26 20.56 -21.48
CA LEU A 424 -4.68 20.03 -22.78
C LEU A 424 -6.17 20.30 -23.05
N ALA A 425 -7.04 20.17 -22.05
CA ALA A 425 -8.46 20.49 -22.20
C ALA A 425 -8.70 21.98 -22.49
N LEU A 426 -7.97 22.88 -21.82
CA LEU A 426 -8.01 24.32 -22.08
C LEU A 426 -7.50 24.66 -23.48
N LEU A 427 -6.39 24.05 -23.91
CA LEU A 427 -5.87 24.22 -25.28
C LEU A 427 -6.85 23.71 -26.34
N ALA A 428 -7.52 22.58 -26.09
CA ALA A 428 -8.58 22.08 -26.97
C ALA A 428 -9.76 23.06 -27.04
N ALA A 429 -10.19 23.62 -25.91
CA ALA A 429 -11.24 24.65 -25.86
C ALA A 429 -10.87 25.92 -26.65
N VAL A 430 -9.62 26.38 -26.53
CA VAL A 430 -9.09 27.49 -27.34
C VAL A 430 -9.06 27.14 -28.83
N GLY A 431 -8.70 25.90 -29.20
CA GLY A 431 -8.77 25.41 -30.57
C GLY A 431 -10.18 25.44 -31.16
N VAL A 432 -11.19 25.06 -30.36
CA VAL A 432 -12.62 25.16 -30.74
C VAL A 432 -13.01 26.62 -30.98
N LEU A 433 -12.63 27.54 -30.08
CA LEU A 433 -12.91 28.97 -30.24
C LEU A 433 -12.24 29.55 -31.50
N ALA A 434 -10.94 29.26 -31.69
CA ALA A 434 -10.17 29.72 -32.84
C ALA A 434 -10.73 29.18 -34.17
N GLY A 435 -11.25 27.95 -34.19
CA GLY A 435 -11.89 27.37 -35.37
C GLY A 435 -13.24 28.03 -35.72
N LEU A 436 -13.94 28.60 -34.74
CA LEU A 436 -15.24 29.24 -34.92
C LEU A 436 -15.14 30.76 -35.16
N TRP A 437 -14.06 31.39 -34.70
CA TRP A 437 -13.83 32.84 -34.77
C TRP A 437 -13.91 33.45 -36.18
N PRO A 438 -13.30 32.86 -37.24
CA PRO A 438 -13.37 33.42 -38.59
C PRO A 438 -14.81 33.50 -39.11
N ARG A 439 -15.64 32.51 -38.77
CA ARG A 439 -17.04 32.45 -39.22
C ARG A 439 -17.94 33.40 -38.44
N LEU A 440 -17.69 33.61 -37.15
CA LEU A 440 -18.43 34.61 -36.36
C LEU A 440 -18.22 36.04 -36.87
N ARG A 441 -17.04 36.30 -37.45
CA ARG A 441 -16.69 37.60 -38.03
C ARG A 441 -17.32 37.85 -39.40
N GLU A 442 -17.71 36.80 -40.13
CA GLU A 442 -18.42 36.90 -41.42
C GLU A 442 -19.91 37.27 -41.28
N TYR A 443 -20.49 37.18 -40.07
CA TYR A 443 -21.90 37.52 -39.78
C TYR A 443 -22.07 38.84 -39.01
N ARG A 444 -20.98 39.56 -38.73
CA ARG A 444 -21.00 40.95 -38.26
C ARG A 444 -20.78 41.86 -39.44
#